data_AF-A0A401MG45-F1
#
_entry.id   AF-A0A401MG45-F1
#
_cell.length_a   1.000
_cell.length_b   1.000
_cell.length_c   1.000
_cell.angle_alpha   90.00
_cell.angle_beta   90.00
_cell.angle_gamma   90.00
#
_symmetry.space_group_name_H-M   'P 1'
#
loop_
_entity.id
_entity.type
_entity.pdbx_description
1 polymer ?
#
loop_
_entity_poly.entity_id
_entity_poly.type
_entity_poly.pdbx_seq_one_letter_code
_entity_poly.pdbx_strand_id
1 'polypeptide(L)'
;MRTTPRYEGPVAVLETTAARLEIVRASHAGDVLPGEPVPASSYLAAMTVLVDDTDDARKTVESGGTVTQSAGDGFFVSARDAYGAGLFFMRG
;
A
#
# COMPACT_ATOMS: atom_id res chain seq x y z
N MET A 1 14.89 -19.10 -8.29
CA MET A 1 13.96 -19.09 -7.14
C MET A 1 12.54 -19.18 -7.70
N ARG A 2 11.76 -20.20 -7.35
CA ARG A 2 10.37 -20.36 -7.81
C ARG A 2 9.47 -20.11 -6.61
N THR A 3 8.83 -18.95 -6.56
CA THR A 3 7.84 -18.61 -5.54
C THR A 3 6.46 -19.06 -6.01
N THR A 4 5.75 -19.83 -5.19
CA THR A 4 4.35 -20.18 -5.47
C THR A 4 3.45 -19.03 -4.99
N PRO A 5 2.59 -18.46 -5.85
CA PRO A 5 1.64 -17.44 -5.42
C PRO A 5 0.67 -17.98 -4.36
N ARG A 6 0.44 -17.20 -3.30
CA ARG A 6 -0.67 -17.40 -2.35
C ARG A 6 -1.74 -16.34 -2.56
N TYR A 7 -2.95 -16.58 -2.10
CA TYR A 7 -4.06 -15.63 -2.28
C TYR A 7 -4.59 -15.17 -0.91
N GLU A 8 -4.70 -13.87 -0.73
CA GLU A 8 -5.32 -13.20 0.41
C GLU A 8 -6.53 -12.41 -0.12
N GLY A 9 -7.71 -13.04 -0.10
CA GLY A 9 -8.91 -12.45 -0.73
C GLY A 9 -8.67 -12.16 -2.22
N PRO A 10 -8.85 -10.90 -2.70
CA PRO A 10 -8.65 -10.54 -4.10
C PRO A 10 -7.17 -10.35 -4.48
N VAL A 11 -6.24 -10.48 -3.53
CA VAL A 11 -4.80 -10.19 -3.71
C VAL A 11 -4.02 -11.47 -3.94
N ALA A 12 -3.29 -11.54 -5.05
CA ALA A 12 -2.28 -12.58 -5.27
C ALA A 12 -0.94 -12.10 -4.70
N VAL A 13 -0.36 -12.87 -3.79
CA VAL A 13 0.85 -12.53 -3.05
C VAL A 13 2.01 -13.42 -3.50
N LEU A 14 3.10 -12.78 -3.89
CA LEU A 14 4.39 -13.40 -4.17
C LEU A 14 5.38 -12.98 -3.08
N GLU A 15 5.78 -13.94 -2.26
CA GLU A 15 6.65 -13.70 -1.11
C GLU A 15 8.05 -14.26 -1.36
N THR A 16 9.06 -13.42 -1.15
CA THR A 16 10.48 -13.78 -1.31
C THR A 16 11.21 -13.46 -0.02
N THR A 17 12.47 -13.89 0.09
CA THR A 17 13.31 -13.55 1.24
C THR A 17 13.60 -12.05 1.37
N ALA A 18 13.45 -11.28 0.29
CA ALA A 18 13.80 -9.86 0.25
C ALA A 18 12.59 -8.91 0.14
N ALA A 19 11.44 -9.42 -0.29
CA ALA A 19 10.27 -8.60 -0.58
C ALA A 19 8.98 -9.42 -0.66
N ARG A 20 7.85 -8.75 -0.43
CA ARG A 20 6.50 -9.22 -0.69
C ARG A 20 5.89 -8.37 -1.80
N LEU A 21 5.42 -9.01 -2.87
CA LEU A 21 4.75 -8.38 -3.99
C LEU A 21 3.27 -8.77 -4.00
N GLU A 22 2.39 -7.78 -3.99
CA GLU A 22 0.95 -7.95 -4.13
C GLU A 22 0.50 -7.61 -5.55
N ILE A 23 -0.33 -8.47 -6.13
CA ILE A 23 -0.91 -8.30 -7.46
C ILE A 23 -2.42 -8.30 -7.31
N VAL A 24 -3.04 -7.19 -7.70
CA VAL A 24 -4.49 -6.97 -7.64
C VAL A 24 -5.03 -6.83 -9.05
N ARG A 25 -6.16 -7.49 -9.33
CA ARG A 25 -6.86 -7.24 -10.59
C ARG A 25 -7.41 -5.82 -10.59
N ALA A 26 -7.30 -5.12 -11.72
CA ALA A 26 -7.82 -3.75 -11.87
C ALA A 26 -9.29 -3.61 -11.39
N SER A 27 -10.13 -4.61 -11.63
CA SER A 27 -11.53 -4.62 -11.19
C SER A 27 -11.74 -4.65 -9.67
N HIS A 28 -10.71 -4.99 -8.90
CA HIS A 28 -10.72 -5.04 -7.43
C HIS A 28 -9.82 -3.96 -6.81
N ALA A 29 -9.33 -3.00 -7.60
CA ALA A 29 -8.42 -1.97 -7.08
C ALA A 29 -9.09 -1.12 -5.99
N GLY A 30 -10.40 -0.82 -6.14
CA GLY A 30 -11.16 -0.07 -5.15
C GLY A 30 -11.36 -0.81 -3.82
N ASP A 31 -11.19 -2.13 -3.80
CA ASP A 31 -11.25 -2.93 -2.57
C ASP A 31 -9.95 -2.85 -1.76
N VAL A 32 -8.84 -2.44 -2.40
CA VAL A 32 -7.49 -2.49 -1.83
C VAL A 32 -6.86 -1.11 -1.67
N LEU A 33 -7.17 -0.15 -2.55
CA LEU A 33 -6.60 1.20 -2.56
C LEU A 33 -7.65 2.22 -2.10
N PRO A 34 -7.59 2.70 -0.83
CA PRO A 34 -8.59 3.60 -0.29
C PRO A 34 -8.67 4.91 -1.09
N GLY A 35 -9.83 5.19 -1.68
CA GLY A 35 -10.09 6.46 -2.36
C GLY A 35 -9.27 6.72 -3.65
N GLU A 36 -8.53 5.73 -4.15
CA GLU A 36 -7.75 5.85 -5.38
C GLU A 36 -8.49 5.30 -6.60
N PRO A 37 -8.36 5.93 -7.78
CA PRO A 37 -8.75 5.30 -9.02
C PRO A 37 -7.81 4.13 -9.35
N VAL A 38 -8.23 3.27 -10.28
CA VAL A 38 -7.34 2.25 -10.86
C VAL A 38 -6.12 2.96 -11.48
N PRO A 39 -4.89 2.64 -11.06
CA PRO A 39 -3.69 3.24 -11.62
C PRO A 39 -3.55 2.93 -13.11
N ALA A 40 -2.88 3.82 -13.85
CA ALA A 40 -2.53 3.55 -15.25
C ALA A 40 -1.68 2.28 -15.35
N SER A 41 -1.87 1.52 -16.43
CA SER A 41 -1.11 0.31 -16.70
C SER A 41 0.40 0.62 -16.72
N SER A 42 1.19 -0.21 -16.04
CA SER A 42 2.66 -0.14 -15.90
C SER A 42 3.23 0.70 -14.75
N TYR A 43 2.39 1.28 -13.88
CA TYR A 43 2.84 1.94 -12.65
C TYR A 43 2.60 1.07 -11.40
N LEU A 44 3.45 1.22 -10.38
CA LEU A 44 3.16 0.65 -9.06
C LEU A 44 1.96 1.38 -8.47
N ALA A 45 0.98 0.60 -8.03
CA ALA A 45 -0.24 1.14 -7.41
C ALA A 45 0.06 1.76 -6.04
N ALA A 46 0.82 1.04 -5.23
CA ALA A 46 1.25 1.48 -3.92
C ALA A 46 2.53 0.77 -3.48
N MET A 47 3.19 1.31 -2.47
CA MET A 47 4.30 0.70 -1.75
C MET A 47 3.97 0.60 -0.26
N THR A 48 4.54 -0.39 0.43
CA THR A 48 4.43 -0.52 1.88
C THR A 48 5.73 -0.11 2.55
N VAL A 49 5.63 0.76 3.54
CA VAL A 49 6.69 1.17 4.46
C VAL A 49 6.38 0.53 5.81
N LEU A 50 7.31 -0.29 6.29
CA LEU A 50 7.22 -0.85 7.64
C LEU A 50 7.75 0.17 8.65
N VAL A 51 6.99 0.39 9.72
CA VAL A 51 7.33 1.33 10.79
C VAL A 51 7.17 0.68 12.16
N ASP A 52 7.96 1.12 13.13
CA ASP A 52 7.91 0.62 14.50
C ASP A 52 6.68 1.13 15.27
N ASP A 53 6.16 2.31 14.91
CA ASP A 53 4.97 2.94 15.51
C ASP A 53 4.18 3.65 14.40
N THR A 54 3.00 3.14 14.10
CA THR A 54 2.11 3.67 13.06
C THR A 54 1.50 5.01 13.45
N ASP A 55 1.28 5.26 14.74
CA ASP A 55 0.70 6.52 15.22
C ASP A 55 1.73 7.64 15.17
N ASP A 56 2.98 7.36 15.54
CA ASP A 56 4.09 8.30 15.42
C ASP A 56 4.41 8.63 13.96
N ALA A 57 4.45 7.60 13.10
CA ALA A 57 4.62 7.78 11.67
C ALA A 57 3.49 8.63 11.06
N ARG A 58 2.23 8.38 11.45
CA ARG A 58 1.08 9.17 10.99
C ARG A 58 1.23 10.64 11.40
N LYS A 59 1.54 10.91 12.67
CA LYS A 59 1.77 12.29 13.15
C LYS A 59 2.86 12.99 12.37
N THR A 60 3.96 12.27 12.09
CA THR A 60 5.07 12.81 11.30
C THR A 60 4.61 13.22 9.90
N VAL A 61 3.89 12.34 9.19
CA VAL A 61 3.34 12.63 7.86
C VAL A 61 2.36 13.80 7.90
N GLU A 62 1.41 13.79 8.83
CA GLU A 62 0.38 14.83 8.95
C GLU A 62 0.96 16.19 9.36
N SER A 63 2.06 16.22 10.11
CA SER A 63 2.76 17.47 10.46
C SER A 63 3.28 18.22 9.22
N GLY A 64 3.50 17.51 8.12
CA GLY A 64 3.86 18.09 6.82
C GLY A 64 2.68 18.63 6.02
N GLY A 65 1.45 18.53 6.54
CA GLY A 65 0.22 18.92 5.84
C GLY A 65 -0.35 17.84 4.89
N THR A 66 0.21 16.63 4.91
CA THR A 66 -0.27 15.50 4.12
C THR A 66 -1.47 14.83 4.79
N VAL A 67 -2.56 14.65 4.04
CA VAL A 67 -3.76 13.95 4.53
C VAL A 67 -3.50 12.44 4.54
N THR A 68 -3.93 11.76 5.60
CA THR A 68 -3.87 10.30 5.71
C THR A 68 -5.26 9.67 5.78
N GLN A 69 -5.35 8.41 5.38
CA GLN A 69 -6.54 7.58 5.51
C GLN A 69 -6.22 6.34 6.34
N SER A 70 -7.16 5.87 7.17
CA SER A 70 -6.97 4.60 7.88
C SER A 70 -7.01 3.42 6.91
N ALA A 71 -6.11 2.46 7.09
CA ALA A 71 -6.02 1.27 6.24
C ALA A 71 -5.56 0.07 7.07
N GLY A 72 -6.50 -0.84 7.38
CA GLY A 72 -6.23 -1.98 8.27
C GLY A 72 -5.65 -1.53 9.62
N ASP A 73 -4.55 -2.14 10.02
CA ASP A 73 -3.81 -1.82 11.25
C ASP A 73 -2.81 -0.66 11.08
N GLY A 74 -2.88 0.07 9.96
CA GLY A 74 -1.99 1.17 9.63
C GLY A 74 -2.70 2.33 8.96
N PHE A 75 -1.98 3.02 8.06
CA PHE A 75 -2.54 4.13 7.32
C PHE A 75 -2.03 4.21 5.88
N PHE A 76 -2.75 4.97 5.07
CA PHE A 76 -2.52 5.15 3.66
C PHE A 76 -2.36 6.64 3.35
N VAL A 77 -1.38 6.94 2.50
CA VAL A 77 -1.21 8.25 1.85
C VAL A 77 -1.54 8.09 0.38
N SER A 78 -2.38 8.99 -0.11
CA SER A 78 -2.83 8.99 -1.50
C SER A 78 -1.66 9.13 -2.46
N ALA A 79 -1.78 8.56 -3.66
CA ALA A 79 -0.77 8.71 -4.71
C ALA A 79 -0.58 10.18 -5.12
N ARG A 80 -1.63 11.00 -4.97
CA ARG A 80 -1.58 12.46 -5.21
C ARG A 80 -0.70 13.18 -4.20
N ASP A 81 -0.80 12.79 -2.92
CA ASP A 81 -0.02 13.40 -1.85
C ASP A 81 1.40 12.81 -1.75
N ALA A 82 1.60 11.60 -2.27
CA ALA A 82 2.88 10.91 -2.34
C ALA A 82 3.60 11.06 -3.70
N TYR A 83 3.09 11.91 -4.59
CA TYR A 83 3.69 12.23 -5.90
C TYR A 83 3.91 11.01 -6.83
N GLY A 84 3.03 10.01 -6.83
CA GLY A 84 3.01 8.99 -7.88
C GLY A 84 2.35 7.66 -7.51
N ALA A 85 2.79 7.04 -6.42
CA ALA A 85 2.24 5.77 -5.94
C ALA A 85 1.73 5.95 -4.51
N GLY A 86 0.62 5.28 -4.17
CA GLY A 86 0.11 5.32 -2.81
C GLY A 86 1.12 4.72 -1.82
N LEU A 87 1.10 5.17 -0.58
CA LEU A 87 2.00 4.63 0.46
C LEU A 87 1.19 4.07 1.60
N PHE A 88 1.33 2.77 1.86
CA PHE A 88 0.89 2.15 3.09
C PHE A 88 1.99 2.24 4.13
N PHE A 89 1.62 2.63 5.35
CA PHE A 89 2.47 2.59 6.52
C PHE A 89 1.89 1.56 7.47
N MET A 90 2.64 0.49 7.69
CA MET A 90 2.18 -0.70 8.42
C MET A 90 3.19 -1.04 9.52
N ARG A 91 2.73 -1.71 10.58
CA ARG A 91 3.64 -2.18 11.62
C ARG A 91 4.58 -3.26 11.08
N GLY A 92 5.88 -3.11 11.35
CA GLY A 92 6.95 -4.07 11.03
C GLY A 92 7.28 -5.04 12.16
#